data_AF-A0A8G2BH47-F1
#
_entry.id   AF-A0A8G2BH47-F1
#
_cell.length_a   1.000
_cell.length_b   1.000
_cell.length_c   1.000
_cell.angle_alpha   90.00
_cell.angle_beta   90.00
_cell.angle_gamma   90.00
#
_symmetry.space_group_name_H-M   'P 1'
#
loop_
_entity.id
_entity.type
_entity.pdbx_description
1 polymer ?
#
loop_
_entity_poly.entity_id
_entity_poly.type
_entity_poly.pdbx_seq_one_letter_code
_entity_poly.pdbx_strand_id
1 'polypeptide(L)'
;MTETRFRNARLPDRGTVDITIRDGLFAAFDAHGGTDDEDLGGKLVLPGLIDGHIHLDKTFLGLPWRPHRAGPTVPHRIAAEKDGRSDLALSVEQRARNFLAREAANGTVALRSHVDIDPESKLDHLHQVLAAREAFAGIVDVQLVAFPQSGVLIAPGVAELLDAALSEGAELIGGIDPVGIEGDMEGHLDVIFGLAEKHGVGVDIHLHDPGHRGALELRAVAERTAALGMQGKVTVSHAFALATVDDRTLDLTIADLRDADVAILTSAPGTGYLIPVVKLREAGVRVFAGSDNVRDAWSPFGNGDMLERAMLVAYRAGLRTDEGIALAFDLCAGAAAQAIGYGPYGLEIGARADFVAVAAETLAEAVVDRPMRALVVKGGRVTARDGAVV
;
A
#
# COMPACT_ATOMS: atom_id res chain seq x y z
N MET A 1 22.11 23.61 -6.36
CA MET A 1 21.76 23.29 -4.97
C MET A 1 20.48 24.04 -4.66
N THR A 2 19.38 23.32 -4.42
CA THR A 2 18.10 23.94 -4.01
C THR A 2 17.97 23.81 -2.51
N GLU A 3 17.75 24.93 -1.81
CA GLU A 3 17.47 24.95 -0.37
C GLU A 3 16.05 25.44 -0.15
N THR A 4 15.30 24.76 0.71
CA THR A 4 13.94 25.12 1.13
C THR A 4 13.87 25.03 2.65
N ARG A 5 13.17 25.98 3.28
CA ARG A 5 13.05 26.04 4.72
C ARG A 5 11.60 26.17 5.15
N PHE A 6 11.26 25.44 6.20
CA PHE A 6 9.96 25.48 6.85
C PHE A 6 10.17 25.79 8.32
N ARG A 7 9.49 26.79 8.86
CA ARG A 7 9.65 27.20 10.26
C ARG A 7 8.48 26.78 11.13
N ASN A 8 8.72 26.76 12.44
CA ASN A 8 7.69 26.53 13.45
C ASN A 8 6.96 25.18 13.26
N ALA A 9 7.75 24.14 12.99
CA ALA A 9 7.31 22.76 12.85
C ALA A 9 7.32 22.07 14.22
N ARG A 10 6.25 21.40 14.62
CA ARG A 10 6.26 20.55 15.83
C ARG A 10 6.65 19.13 15.43
N LEU A 11 7.74 18.61 16.00
CA LEU A 11 8.15 17.21 15.84
C LEU A 11 7.79 16.39 17.09
N PRO A 12 7.36 15.11 16.94
CA PRO A 12 6.99 14.26 18.07
C PRO A 12 8.08 14.12 19.15
N ASP A 13 9.35 14.13 18.75
CA ASP A 13 10.52 13.84 19.58
C ASP A 13 11.41 15.06 19.88
N ARG A 14 11.19 16.20 19.22
CA ARG A 14 12.10 17.36 19.26
C ARG A 14 11.44 18.70 19.61
N GLY A 15 10.13 18.72 19.86
CA GLY A 15 9.40 19.96 20.09
C GLY A 15 9.33 20.83 18.84
N THR A 16 9.35 22.16 19.01
CA THR A 16 9.23 23.11 17.89
C THR A 16 10.59 23.43 17.26
N VAL A 17 10.71 23.21 15.96
CA VAL A 17 11.95 23.39 15.18
C VAL A 17 11.70 24.11 13.86
N ASP A 18 12.77 24.60 13.24
CA ASP A 18 12.83 25.00 11.85
C ASP A 18 13.55 23.89 11.04
N ILE A 19 12.98 23.52 9.89
CA ILE A 19 13.44 22.43 9.02
C ILE A 19 14.16 23.03 7.83
N THR A 20 15.42 22.65 7.63
CA THR A 20 16.18 22.95 6.40
C THR A 20 16.25 21.72 5.50
N ILE A 21 15.92 21.91 4.23
CA ILE A 21 15.95 20.86 3.20
C ILE A 21 16.92 21.28 2.12
N ARG A 22 17.81 20.36 1.71
CA ARG A 22 18.77 20.57 0.63
C ARG A 22 18.66 19.44 -0.37
N ASP A 23 18.49 19.80 -1.64
CA ASP A 23 18.42 18.86 -2.76
C ASP A 23 17.42 17.70 -2.51
N GLY A 24 16.27 18.04 -1.89
CA GLY A 24 15.18 17.12 -1.59
C GLY A 24 15.37 16.23 -0.35
N LEU A 25 16.42 16.45 0.44
CA LEU A 25 16.71 15.69 1.66
C LEU A 25 16.66 16.59 2.91
N PHE A 26 16.25 16.04 4.05
CA PHE A 26 16.37 16.74 5.33
C PHE A 26 17.84 17.00 5.64
N ALA A 27 18.20 18.28 5.84
CA ALA A 27 19.58 18.71 6.06
C ALA A 27 19.83 19.18 7.49
N ALA A 28 18.85 19.82 8.13
CA ALA A 28 18.94 20.26 9.53
C ALA A 28 17.56 20.42 10.18
N PHE A 29 17.54 20.28 11.50
CA PHE A 29 16.43 20.60 12.38
C PHE A 29 16.95 21.54 13.47
N ASP A 30 16.71 22.84 13.31
CA ASP A 30 17.25 23.89 14.18
C ASP A 30 16.18 24.37 15.17
N ALA A 31 16.59 24.90 16.32
CA ALA A 31 15.64 25.52 17.25
C ALA A 31 14.93 26.70 16.56
N HIS A 32 13.60 26.79 16.74
CA HIS A 32 12.80 27.82 16.06
C HIS A 32 13.27 29.24 16.40
N GLY A 33 13.48 30.06 15.35
CA GLY A 33 13.86 31.47 15.52
C GLY A 33 13.93 32.31 14.24
N GLY A 34 13.74 31.71 13.05
CA GLY A 34 13.75 32.42 11.77
C GLY A 34 12.43 33.16 11.45
N THR A 35 12.49 34.17 10.57
CA THR A 35 11.32 35.00 10.20
C THR A 35 10.89 34.92 8.74
N ASP A 36 11.76 34.47 7.83
CA ASP A 36 11.56 34.63 6.37
C ASP A 36 11.17 33.32 5.64
N ASP A 37 10.96 32.23 6.39
CA ASP A 37 10.65 30.90 5.88
C ASP A 37 9.15 30.57 5.91
N GLU A 38 8.71 29.51 5.21
CA GLU A 38 7.31 29.07 5.20
C GLU A 38 6.87 28.59 6.59
N ASP A 39 5.86 29.24 7.17
CA ASP A 39 5.39 28.98 8.52
C ASP A 39 4.42 27.79 8.58
N LEU A 40 4.79 26.73 9.30
CA LEU A 40 3.88 25.61 9.56
C LEU A 40 2.89 25.91 10.68
N GLY A 41 3.07 27.00 11.43
CA GLY A 41 2.12 27.49 12.44
C GLY A 41 2.03 26.58 13.66
N GLY A 42 3.12 25.92 14.05
CA GLY A 42 3.19 25.02 15.21
C GLY A 42 2.51 23.68 14.99
N LYS A 43 2.10 23.37 13.75
CA LYS A 43 1.48 22.10 13.36
C LYS A 43 2.45 20.94 13.53
N LEU A 44 1.90 19.79 13.89
CA LEU A 44 2.63 18.54 13.97
C LEU A 44 3.09 18.12 12.56
N VAL A 45 4.36 17.80 12.44
CA VAL A 45 4.94 17.21 11.23
C VAL A 45 5.09 15.71 11.43
N LEU A 46 4.53 14.94 10.50
CA LEU A 46 4.65 13.49 10.40
C LEU A 46 5.37 13.14 9.09
N PRO A 47 6.12 12.03 9.01
CA PRO A 47 6.68 11.61 7.74
C PRO A 47 5.57 11.32 6.73
N GLY A 48 5.85 11.45 5.44
CA GLY A 48 4.87 11.24 4.37
C GLY A 48 4.26 9.84 4.44
N LEU A 49 2.96 9.72 4.23
CA LEU A 49 2.26 8.43 4.39
C LEU A 49 2.54 7.51 3.20
N ILE A 50 2.47 6.20 3.41
CA ILE A 50 2.67 5.20 2.37
C ILE A 50 1.43 4.29 2.29
N ASP A 51 0.84 4.18 1.10
CA ASP A 51 -0.20 3.17 0.84
C ASP A 51 0.44 1.93 0.21
N GLY A 52 0.69 0.90 1.04
CA GLY A 52 1.41 -0.28 0.60
C GLY A 52 0.64 -1.21 -0.34
N HIS A 53 -0.66 -1.00 -0.53
CA HIS A 53 -1.48 -1.88 -1.36
C HIS A 53 -2.80 -1.21 -1.75
N ILE A 54 -3.00 -1.01 -3.06
CA ILE A 54 -4.19 -0.35 -3.62
C ILE A 54 -4.52 -0.88 -5.01
N HIS A 55 -5.69 -0.54 -5.56
CA HIS A 55 -6.08 -0.82 -6.95
C HIS A 55 -6.53 0.47 -7.64
N LEU A 56 -5.62 1.16 -8.32
CA LEU A 56 -5.90 2.41 -9.04
C LEU A 56 -6.83 2.21 -10.25
N ASP A 57 -6.77 1.05 -10.89
CA ASP A 57 -7.51 0.74 -12.11
C ASP A 57 -9.00 0.48 -11.89
N LYS A 58 -9.38 0.08 -10.66
CA LYS A 58 -10.74 -0.34 -10.30
C LYS A 58 -11.63 0.77 -9.75
N THR A 59 -11.04 1.80 -9.15
CA THR A 59 -11.77 2.83 -8.39
C THR A 59 -12.83 3.56 -9.21
N PHE A 60 -14.00 3.85 -8.64
CA PHE A 60 -15.05 4.67 -9.26
C PHE A 60 -14.91 6.17 -8.95
N LEU A 61 -13.78 6.64 -8.42
CA LEU A 61 -13.60 8.06 -8.11
C LEU A 61 -13.72 8.95 -9.35
N GLY A 62 -14.56 9.99 -9.22
CA GLY A 62 -14.97 10.87 -10.33
C GLY A 62 -16.30 10.49 -10.99
N LEU A 63 -16.83 9.30 -10.70
CA LEU A 63 -18.16 8.88 -11.14
C LEU A 63 -19.22 9.20 -10.08
N PRO A 64 -20.52 9.25 -10.45
CA PRO A 64 -21.61 9.20 -9.50
C PRO A 64 -21.54 7.96 -8.61
N TRP A 65 -22.13 8.03 -7.42
CA TRP A 65 -22.18 6.90 -6.49
C TRP A 65 -22.75 5.65 -7.17
N ARG A 66 -21.99 4.55 -7.10
CA ARG A 66 -22.42 3.23 -7.55
C ARG A 66 -22.70 2.34 -6.34
N PRO A 67 -23.95 1.83 -6.20
CA PRO A 67 -24.28 0.91 -5.12
C PRO A 67 -23.46 -0.37 -5.19
N HIS A 68 -23.07 -0.87 -4.02
CA HIS A 68 -22.43 -2.16 -3.89
C HIS A 68 -23.43 -3.29 -4.18
N ARG A 69 -23.14 -4.15 -5.17
CA ARG A 69 -24.05 -5.21 -5.62
C ARG A 69 -23.44 -6.61 -5.67
N ALA A 70 -22.12 -6.74 -5.57
CA ALA A 70 -21.51 -8.06 -5.66
C ALA A 70 -21.79 -8.92 -4.41
N GLY A 71 -21.87 -10.23 -4.64
CA GLY A 71 -21.98 -11.25 -3.60
C GLY A 71 -20.74 -11.34 -2.68
N PRO A 72 -20.77 -12.23 -1.68
CA PRO A 72 -19.79 -12.21 -0.58
C PRO A 72 -18.44 -12.88 -0.90
N THR A 73 -18.27 -13.49 -2.07
CA THR A 73 -17.06 -14.26 -2.41
C THR A 73 -16.21 -13.55 -3.46
N VAL A 74 -14.91 -13.89 -3.51
CA VAL A 74 -13.96 -13.38 -4.51
C VAL A 74 -14.48 -13.57 -5.96
N PRO A 75 -14.97 -14.76 -6.38
CA PRO A 75 -15.55 -14.92 -7.72
C PRO A 75 -16.75 -14.02 -8.02
N HIS A 76 -17.64 -13.77 -7.03
CA HIS A 76 -18.76 -12.85 -7.22
C HIS A 76 -18.30 -11.40 -7.45
N ARG A 77 -17.19 -11.02 -6.83
CA ARG A 77 -16.60 -9.68 -6.93
C ARG A 77 -15.93 -9.48 -8.28
N ILE A 78 -15.16 -10.46 -8.74
CA ILE A 78 -14.57 -10.51 -10.10
C ILE A 78 -15.67 -10.37 -11.16
N ALA A 79 -16.76 -11.14 -11.05
CA ALA A 79 -17.84 -11.09 -12.03
C ALA A 79 -18.53 -9.71 -12.07
N ALA A 80 -18.87 -9.13 -10.91
CA ALA A 80 -19.53 -7.83 -10.87
C ALA A 80 -18.62 -6.68 -11.34
N GLU A 81 -17.32 -6.80 -11.12
CA GLU A 81 -16.35 -5.87 -11.67
C GLU A 81 -16.41 -5.90 -13.21
N LYS A 82 -16.22 -7.10 -13.80
CA LYS A 82 -16.22 -7.29 -15.26
C LYS A 82 -17.50 -6.81 -15.92
N ASP A 83 -18.65 -7.20 -15.36
CA ASP A 83 -19.97 -6.78 -15.85
C ASP A 83 -20.11 -5.24 -15.87
N GLY A 84 -19.52 -4.55 -14.88
CA GLY A 84 -19.66 -3.11 -14.71
C GLY A 84 -18.66 -2.24 -15.49
N ARG A 85 -17.60 -2.83 -16.07
CA ARG A 85 -16.47 -2.10 -16.70
C ARG A 85 -16.89 -1.29 -17.93
N SER A 86 -17.65 -1.90 -18.84
CA SER A 86 -18.01 -1.27 -20.13
C SER A 86 -18.95 -0.06 -20.00
N ASP A 87 -19.63 0.07 -18.86
CA ASP A 87 -20.61 1.13 -18.58
C ASP A 87 -20.00 2.37 -17.88
N LEU A 88 -18.68 2.45 -17.73
CA LEU A 88 -18.03 3.56 -17.02
C LEU A 88 -17.78 4.74 -17.96
N ALA A 89 -18.29 5.91 -17.57
CA ALA A 89 -18.16 7.14 -18.36
C ALA A 89 -16.75 7.77 -18.33
N LEU A 90 -15.90 7.34 -17.39
CA LEU A 90 -14.52 7.78 -17.26
C LEU A 90 -13.57 6.61 -17.50
N SER A 91 -12.48 6.89 -18.21
CA SER A 91 -11.42 5.92 -18.46
C SER A 91 -10.72 5.48 -17.17
N VAL A 92 -9.94 4.39 -17.24
CA VAL A 92 -9.09 3.95 -16.13
C VAL A 92 -8.12 5.06 -15.73
N GLU A 93 -7.48 5.69 -16.70
CA GLU A 93 -6.53 6.79 -16.47
C GLU A 93 -7.19 7.95 -15.70
N GLN A 94 -8.39 8.39 -16.11
CA GLN A 94 -9.10 9.50 -15.47
C GLN A 94 -9.46 9.17 -14.01
N ARG A 95 -9.95 7.95 -13.75
CA ARG A 95 -10.31 7.50 -12.40
C ARG A 95 -9.06 7.32 -11.52
N ALA A 96 -8.00 6.75 -12.06
CA ALA A 96 -6.71 6.62 -11.39
C ALA A 96 -6.13 7.99 -11.02
N ARG A 97 -6.19 8.99 -11.90
CA ARG A 97 -5.76 10.37 -11.60
C ARG A 97 -6.59 11.01 -10.49
N ASN A 98 -7.91 10.82 -10.50
CA ASN A 98 -8.77 11.31 -9.40
C ASN A 98 -8.38 10.68 -8.07
N PHE A 99 -8.00 9.40 -8.08
CA PHE A 99 -7.57 8.71 -6.88
C PHE A 99 -6.18 9.16 -6.42
N LEU A 100 -5.20 9.26 -7.32
CA LEU A 100 -3.86 9.78 -7.04
C LEU A 100 -3.92 11.21 -6.48
N ALA A 101 -4.79 12.08 -7.01
CA ALA A 101 -5.02 13.41 -6.45
C ALA A 101 -5.50 13.35 -5.00
N ARG A 102 -6.40 12.41 -4.70
CA ARG A 102 -6.92 12.21 -3.35
C ARG A 102 -5.87 11.67 -2.39
N GLU A 103 -5.12 10.66 -2.80
CA GLU A 103 -3.97 10.10 -2.06
C GLU A 103 -2.94 11.20 -1.73
N ALA A 104 -2.52 11.96 -2.75
CA ALA A 104 -1.54 13.03 -2.58
C ALA A 104 -2.04 14.17 -1.68
N ALA A 105 -3.29 14.59 -1.85
CA ALA A 105 -3.94 15.56 -0.96
C ALA A 105 -4.05 15.03 0.48
N ASN A 106 -4.22 13.72 0.61
CA ASN A 106 -4.18 13.00 1.86
C ASN A 106 -2.75 12.72 2.37
N GLY A 107 -1.71 13.23 1.72
CA GLY A 107 -0.35 13.14 2.22
C GLY A 107 0.31 11.77 2.02
N THR A 108 -0.26 10.91 1.18
CA THR A 108 0.41 9.73 0.66
C THR A 108 1.49 10.17 -0.33
N VAL A 109 2.75 9.82 -0.06
CA VAL A 109 3.91 10.21 -0.87
C VAL A 109 4.42 9.07 -1.75
N ALA A 110 4.09 7.82 -1.41
CA ALA A 110 4.30 6.69 -2.30
C ALA A 110 3.28 5.59 -2.07
N LEU A 111 3.05 4.78 -3.10
CA LEU A 111 2.14 3.65 -3.03
C LEU A 111 2.54 2.49 -3.94
N ARG A 112 1.96 1.31 -3.67
CA ARG A 112 2.01 0.13 -4.54
C ARG A 112 0.60 -0.22 -5.02
N SER A 113 0.36 -0.08 -6.32
CA SER A 113 -0.91 -0.45 -6.95
C SER A 113 -0.78 -1.79 -7.67
N HIS A 114 -1.76 -2.65 -7.45
CA HIS A 114 -2.01 -3.80 -8.32
C HIS A 114 -2.84 -3.33 -9.53
N VAL A 115 -2.58 -3.93 -10.69
CA VAL A 115 -3.28 -3.61 -11.94
C VAL A 115 -3.69 -4.90 -12.64
N ASP A 116 -4.97 -5.00 -12.98
CA ASP A 116 -5.54 -6.22 -13.55
C ASP A 116 -4.99 -6.52 -14.95
N ILE A 117 -4.38 -7.70 -15.06
CA ILE A 117 -3.96 -8.33 -16.31
C ILE A 117 -4.83 -9.56 -16.55
N ASP A 118 -5.73 -9.47 -17.52
CA ASP A 118 -6.68 -10.54 -17.84
C ASP A 118 -6.96 -10.61 -19.36
N PRO A 119 -7.63 -11.66 -19.87
CA PRO A 119 -7.88 -11.80 -21.30
C PRO A 119 -8.74 -10.69 -21.93
N GLU A 120 -9.57 -10.00 -21.13
CA GLU A 120 -10.47 -8.93 -21.59
C GLU A 120 -9.74 -7.59 -21.66
N SER A 121 -9.04 -7.19 -20.59
CA SER A 121 -8.29 -5.93 -20.52
C SER A 121 -6.93 -6.01 -21.22
N LYS A 122 -6.33 -7.21 -21.30
CA LYS A 122 -4.96 -7.44 -21.75
C LYS A 122 -4.00 -6.53 -20.97
N LEU A 123 -3.35 -5.58 -21.64
CA LEU A 123 -2.44 -4.59 -21.04
C LEU A 123 -3.03 -3.18 -20.99
N ASP A 124 -4.29 -2.99 -21.41
CA ASP A 124 -4.89 -1.67 -21.53
C ASP A 124 -4.96 -0.93 -20.17
N HIS A 125 -5.34 -1.65 -19.11
CA HIS A 125 -5.35 -1.07 -17.75
C HIS A 125 -3.95 -0.66 -17.31
N LEU A 126 -2.93 -1.48 -17.57
CA LEU A 126 -1.53 -1.16 -17.26
C LEU A 126 -1.09 0.13 -17.97
N HIS A 127 -1.33 0.25 -19.27
CA HIS A 127 -0.96 1.45 -20.03
C HIS A 127 -1.66 2.71 -19.52
N GLN A 128 -2.94 2.61 -19.17
CA GLN A 128 -3.69 3.73 -18.60
C GLN A 128 -3.21 4.12 -17.20
N VAL A 129 -2.86 3.15 -16.34
CA VAL A 129 -2.30 3.44 -15.01
C VAL A 129 -0.88 4.01 -15.13
N LEU A 130 -0.07 3.55 -16.08
CA LEU A 130 1.24 4.14 -16.39
C LEU A 130 1.12 5.61 -16.80
N ALA A 131 0.13 5.95 -17.65
CA ALA A 131 -0.15 7.33 -18.04
C ALA A 131 -0.67 8.20 -16.88
N ALA A 132 -1.43 7.61 -15.95
CA ALA A 132 -1.83 8.27 -14.72
C ALA A 132 -0.64 8.53 -13.78
N ARG A 133 0.25 7.53 -13.62
CA ARG A 133 1.50 7.64 -12.85
C ARG A 133 2.38 8.77 -13.36
N GLU A 134 2.61 8.85 -14.67
CA GLU A 134 3.46 9.89 -15.27
C GLU A 134 2.92 11.30 -14.97
N ALA A 135 1.60 11.48 -15.00
CA ALA A 135 0.98 12.78 -14.68
C ALA A 135 1.13 13.20 -13.22
N PHE A 136 1.50 12.27 -12.34
CA PHE A 136 1.73 12.49 -10.91
C PHE A 136 3.21 12.37 -10.51
N ALA A 137 4.12 12.31 -11.48
CA ALA A 137 5.55 12.26 -11.24
C ALA A 137 6.01 13.47 -10.40
N GLY A 138 6.74 13.19 -9.31
CA GLY A 138 7.19 14.22 -8.36
C GLY A 138 6.11 14.67 -7.35
N ILE A 139 4.90 14.15 -7.43
CA ILE A 139 3.82 14.35 -6.44
C ILE A 139 3.68 13.11 -5.56
N VAL A 140 3.55 11.94 -6.17
CA VAL A 140 3.48 10.63 -5.49
C VAL A 140 4.24 9.58 -6.31
N ASP A 141 5.05 8.76 -5.65
CA ASP A 141 5.78 7.67 -6.30
C ASP A 141 4.88 6.42 -6.37
N VAL A 142 4.73 5.81 -7.56
CA VAL A 142 3.80 4.69 -7.79
C VAL A 142 4.55 3.47 -8.31
N GLN A 143 4.56 2.40 -7.52
CA GLN A 143 5.03 1.06 -7.88
C GLN A 143 3.87 0.21 -8.38
N LEU A 144 4.05 -0.53 -9.48
CA LEU A 144 2.99 -1.31 -10.12
C LEU A 144 3.26 -2.82 -10.03
N VAL A 145 2.21 -3.56 -9.67
CA VAL A 145 2.17 -5.03 -9.69
C VAL A 145 1.29 -5.48 -10.85
N ALA A 146 1.84 -6.29 -11.76
CA ALA A 146 1.07 -6.97 -12.79
C ALA A 146 0.25 -8.10 -12.14
N PHE A 147 -1.07 -7.91 -12.02
CA PHE A 147 -1.91 -8.73 -11.17
C PHE A 147 -2.92 -9.59 -11.96
N PRO A 148 -2.83 -10.92 -11.92
CA PRO A 148 -3.74 -11.80 -12.65
C PRO A 148 -5.05 -12.02 -11.89
N GLN A 149 -5.89 -10.99 -11.78
CA GLN A 149 -7.16 -11.04 -11.03
C GLN A 149 -8.09 -12.19 -11.42
N SER A 150 -8.06 -12.61 -12.70
CA SER A 150 -8.89 -13.71 -13.23
C SER A 150 -8.26 -15.09 -13.10
N GLY A 151 -7.10 -15.21 -12.42
CA GLY A 151 -6.25 -16.39 -12.43
C GLY A 151 -5.31 -16.43 -13.64
N VAL A 152 -4.38 -17.37 -13.59
CA VAL A 152 -3.28 -17.60 -14.55
C VAL A 152 -3.51 -18.93 -15.26
N LEU A 153 -3.77 -20.00 -14.52
CA LEU A 153 -3.92 -21.35 -15.10
C LEU A 153 -5.31 -21.54 -15.67
N ILE A 154 -6.31 -20.95 -15.02
CA ILE A 154 -7.72 -21.04 -15.41
C ILE A 154 -8.11 -20.03 -16.51
N ALA A 155 -7.21 -19.11 -16.87
CA ALA A 155 -7.44 -18.06 -17.85
C ALA A 155 -6.37 -18.11 -18.97
N PRO A 156 -6.70 -18.69 -20.14
CA PRO A 156 -5.74 -18.87 -21.22
C PRO A 156 -5.07 -17.56 -21.67
N GLY A 157 -3.75 -17.59 -21.83
CA GLY A 157 -2.96 -16.45 -22.31
C GLY A 157 -2.50 -15.48 -21.22
N VAL A 158 -2.92 -15.65 -19.96
CA VAL A 158 -2.57 -14.71 -18.88
C VAL A 158 -1.08 -14.78 -18.53
N ALA A 159 -0.45 -15.95 -18.57
CA ALA A 159 1.00 -16.06 -18.32
C ALA A 159 1.82 -15.24 -19.32
N GLU A 160 1.47 -15.28 -20.60
CA GLU A 160 2.10 -14.47 -21.66
C GLU A 160 1.81 -12.97 -21.49
N LEU A 161 0.60 -12.62 -21.02
CA LEU A 161 0.26 -11.23 -20.73
C LEU A 161 1.04 -10.69 -19.51
N LEU A 162 1.24 -11.48 -18.46
CA LEU A 162 2.07 -11.11 -17.31
C LEU A 162 3.54 -10.90 -17.72
N ASP A 163 4.07 -11.79 -18.57
CA ASP A 163 5.41 -11.66 -19.13
C ASP A 163 5.58 -10.35 -19.92
N ALA A 164 4.57 -9.99 -20.73
CA ALA A 164 4.54 -8.73 -21.47
C ALA A 164 4.38 -7.52 -20.52
N ALA A 165 3.51 -7.60 -19.51
CA ALA A 165 3.31 -6.53 -18.53
C ALA A 165 4.60 -6.16 -17.79
N LEU A 166 5.39 -7.16 -17.38
CA LEU A 166 6.71 -6.95 -16.78
C LEU A 166 7.69 -6.30 -17.76
N SER A 167 7.67 -6.70 -19.02
CA SER A 167 8.49 -6.10 -20.07
C SER A 167 8.10 -4.65 -20.39
N GLU A 168 6.86 -4.26 -20.10
CA GLU A 168 6.27 -2.97 -20.44
C GLU A 168 6.16 -1.99 -19.25
N GLY A 169 6.71 -2.35 -18.09
CA GLY A 169 6.96 -1.41 -17.00
C GLY A 169 6.28 -1.69 -15.67
N ALA A 170 5.66 -2.86 -15.47
CA ALA A 170 5.31 -3.34 -14.13
C ALA A 170 6.58 -3.77 -13.37
N GLU A 171 6.76 -3.30 -12.13
CA GLU A 171 7.97 -3.58 -11.33
C GLU A 171 7.87 -4.83 -10.47
N LEU A 172 6.68 -5.40 -10.31
CA LEU A 172 6.43 -6.64 -9.59
C LEU A 172 5.40 -7.49 -10.33
N ILE A 173 5.40 -8.78 -10.02
CA ILE A 173 4.36 -9.71 -10.44
C ILE A 173 3.48 -10.10 -9.24
N GLY A 174 2.18 -10.20 -9.49
CA GLY A 174 1.22 -10.68 -8.51
C GLY A 174 0.70 -12.07 -8.83
N GLY A 175 -0.02 -12.64 -7.86
CA GLY A 175 -0.76 -13.90 -7.99
C GLY A 175 -2.04 -13.83 -7.18
N ILE A 176 -2.93 -14.81 -7.33
CA ILE A 176 -4.21 -14.84 -6.60
C ILE A 176 -4.54 -16.27 -6.18
N ASP A 177 -4.86 -16.47 -4.90
CA ASP A 177 -5.40 -17.71 -4.31
C ASP A 177 -4.98 -19.00 -5.05
N PRO A 178 -3.71 -19.43 -4.88
CA PRO A 178 -3.14 -20.60 -5.59
C PRO A 178 -3.99 -21.88 -5.53
N VAL A 179 -4.86 -22.03 -4.53
CA VAL A 179 -5.83 -23.11 -4.42
C VAL A 179 -7.25 -22.61 -4.67
N GLY A 180 -7.71 -21.58 -3.96
CA GLY A 180 -9.11 -21.13 -3.97
C GLY A 180 -9.63 -20.63 -5.31
N ILE A 181 -8.75 -20.08 -6.15
CA ILE A 181 -9.06 -19.63 -7.51
C ILE A 181 -8.45 -20.58 -8.53
N GLU A 182 -7.16 -20.88 -8.43
CA GLU A 182 -6.43 -21.61 -9.47
C GLU A 182 -6.66 -23.13 -9.42
N GLY A 183 -6.90 -23.68 -8.23
CA GLY A 183 -7.06 -25.12 -8.02
C GLY A 183 -5.77 -25.94 -8.13
N ASP A 184 -4.65 -25.30 -8.46
CA ASP A 184 -3.32 -25.91 -8.59
C ASP A 184 -2.25 -24.95 -8.03
N MET A 185 -1.94 -25.14 -6.74
CA MET A 185 -0.99 -24.31 -5.99
C MET A 185 0.41 -24.35 -6.61
N GLU A 186 0.87 -25.55 -6.97
CA GLU A 186 2.23 -25.74 -7.47
C GLU A 186 2.36 -25.11 -8.85
N GLY A 187 1.43 -25.40 -9.76
CA GLY A 187 1.42 -24.81 -11.10
C GLY A 187 1.31 -23.29 -11.08
N HIS A 188 0.47 -22.70 -10.21
CA HIS A 188 0.33 -21.25 -10.13
C HIS A 188 1.63 -20.60 -9.66
N LEU A 189 2.17 -21.09 -8.54
CA LEU A 189 3.36 -20.52 -7.96
C LEU A 189 4.60 -20.72 -8.86
N ASP A 190 4.69 -21.82 -9.60
CA ASP A 190 5.77 -22.05 -10.58
C ASP A 190 5.75 -21.00 -11.69
N VAL A 191 4.57 -20.60 -12.19
CA VAL A 191 4.45 -19.52 -13.18
C VAL A 191 4.85 -18.17 -12.57
N ILE A 192 4.30 -17.82 -11.40
CA ILE A 192 4.55 -16.51 -10.78
C ILE A 192 6.04 -16.34 -10.43
N PHE A 193 6.63 -17.32 -9.75
CA PHE A 193 8.05 -17.25 -9.36
C PHE A 193 8.98 -17.42 -10.56
N GLY A 194 8.61 -18.23 -11.56
CA GLY A 194 9.39 -18.35 -12.80
C GLY A 194 9.46 -17.04 -13.59
N LEU A 195 8.36 -16.30 -13.68
CA LEU A 195 8.35 -14.98 -14.31
C LEU A 195 9.08 -13.94 -13.43
N ALA A 196 8.93 -14.01 -12.11
CA ALA A 196 9.67 -13.14 -11.19
C ALA A 196 11.18 -13.31 -11.35
N GLU A 197 11.67 -14.56 -11.42
CA GLU A 197 13.08 -14.88 -11.66
C GLU A 197 13.55 -14.41 -13.04
N LYS A 198 12.77 -14.70 -14.10
CA LYS A 198 13.07 -14.29 -15.48
C LYS A 198 13.32 -12.79 -15.60
N HIS A 199 12.50 -11.98 -14.93
CA HIS A 199 12.58 -10.51 -15.00
C HIS A 199 13.40 -9.88 -13.86
N GLY A 200 13.81 -10.67 -12.86
CA GLY A 200 14.53 -10.19 -11.69
C GLY A 200 13.71 -9.27 -10.78
N VAL A 201 12.39 -9.45 -10.74
CA VAL A 201 11.43 -8.61 -10.00
C VAL A 201 10.95 -9.25 -8.69
N GLY A 202 10.31 -8.45 -7.85
CA GLY A 202 9.65 -8.94 -6.63
C GLY A 202 8.26 -9.52 -6.89
N VAL A 203 7.68 -10.14 -5.86
CA VAL A 203 6.37 -10.81 -5.90
C VAL A 203 5.43 -10.21 -4.85
N ASP A 204 4.16 -9.99 -5.20
CA ASP A 204 3.11 -9.59 -4.25
C ASP A 204 1.82 -10.38 -4.53
N ILE A 205 1.59 -11.47 -3.80
CA ILE A 205 0.47 -12.40 -4.04
C ILE A 205 -0.73 -12.07 -3.15
N HIS A 206 -1.92 -11.96 -3.74
CA HIS A 206 -3.18 -11.94 -3.01
C HIS A 206 -3.53 -13.33 -2.49
N LEU A 207 -3.74 -13.45 -1.18
CA LEU A 207 -4.09 -14.72 -0.54
C LEU A 207 -5.23 -14.52 0.48
N HIS A 208 -6.44 -14.81 0.02
CA HIS A 208 -7.70 -14.68 0.75
C HIS A 208 -8.18 -16.01 1.35
N ASP A 209 -7.63 -17.13 0.89
CA ASP A 209 -8.04 -18.44 1.39
C ASP A 209 -7.85 -18.55 2.91
N PRO A 210 -8.90 -18.86 3.70
CA PRO A 210 -8.81 -18.91 5.15
C PRO A 210 -8.41 -20.31 5.65
N GLY A 211 -8.19 -20.40 6.96
CA GLY A 211 -7.95 -21.65 7.66
C GLY A 211 -6.69 -22.39 7.18
N HIS A 212 -6.69 -23.71 7.36
CA HIS A 212 -5.50 -24.53 7.09
C HIS A 212 -5.07 -24.52 5.62
N ARG A 213 -5.99 -24.29 4.69
CA ARG A 213 -5.66 -24.19 3.26
C ARG A 213 -4.75 -23.00 3.00
N GLY A 214 -5.17 -21.80 3.38
CA GLY A 214 -4.34 -20.61 3.20
C GLY A 214 -3.04 -20.66 3.99
N ALA A 215 -3.01 -21.34 5.14
CA ALA A 215 -1.75 -21.57 5.85
C ALA A 215 -0.78 -22.48 5.06
N LEU A 216 -1.27 -23.49 4.34
CA LEU A 216 -0.42 -24.29 3.45
C LEU A 216 0.12 -23.44 2.29
N GLU A 217 -0.72 -22.61 1.68
CA GLU A 217 -0.32 -21.71 0.60
C GLU A 217 0.72 -20.69 1.05
N LEU A 218 0.54 -20.06 2.22
CA LEU A 218 1.52 -19.15 2.83
C LEU A 218 2.89 -19.81 3.01
N ARG A 219 2.89 -21.06 3.49
CA ARG A 219 4.12 -21.82 3.72
C ARG A 219 4.78 -22.26 2.40
N ALA A 220 3.99 -22.60 1.38
CA ALA A 220 4.49 -22.88 0.03
C ALA A 220 5.13 -21.64 -0.63
N VAL A 221 4.57 -20.45 -0.40
CA VAL A 221 5.19 -19.18 -0.82
C VAL A 221 6.50 -18.95 -0.09
N ALA A 222 6.57 -19.18 1.23
CA ALA A 222 7.81 -19.07 2.00
C ALA A 222 8.89 -20.06 1.54
N GLU A 223 8.52 -21.32 1.25
CA GLU A 223 9.41 -22.34 0.73
C GLU A 223 10.03 -21.93 -0.61
N ARG A 224 9.21 -21.46 -1.57
CA ARG A 224 9.68 -20.98 -2.87
C ARG A 224 10.56 -19.74 -2.74
N THR A 225 10.19 -18.82 -1.85
CA THR A 225 11.00 -17.64 -1.52
C THR A 225 12.40 -18.06 -1.07
N ALA A 226 12.48 -19.04 -0.17
CA ALA A 226 13.76 -19.54 0.32
C ALA A 226 14.56 -20.29 -0.77
N ALA A 227 13.89 -21.15 -1.55
CA ALA A 227 14.51 -21.95 -2.60
C ALA A 227 15.14 -21.09 -3.71
N LEU A 228 14.54 -19.95 -4.03
CA LEU A 228 14.97 -19.03 -5.09
C LEU A 228 15.82 -17.86 -4.58
N GLY A 229 16.14 -17.81 -3.28
CA GLY A 229 16.93 -16.71 -2.71
C GLY A 229 16.24 -15.35 -2.79
N MET A 230 14.91 -15.32 -2.67
CA MET A 230 14.07 -14.13 -2.82
C MET A 230 13.69 -13.47 -1.48
N GLN A 231 14.43 -13.74 -0.41
CA GLN A 231 14.24 -13.11 0.90
C GLN A 231 14.17 -11.58 0.77
N GLY A 232 13.18 -10.96 1.39
CA GLY A 232 12.97 -9.52 1.34
C GLY A 232 12.23 -9.01 0.10
N LYS A 233 12.02 -9.86 -0.92
CA LYS A 233 11.41 -9.48 -2.20
C LYS A 233 9.98 -10.03 -2.43
N VAL A 234 9.45 -10.76 -1.46
CA VAL A 234 8.12 -11.37 -1.55
C VAL A 234 7.20 -10.79 -0.50
N THR A 235 6.01 -10.41 -0.94
CA THR A 235 4.89 -9.98 -0.11
C THR A 235 3.73 -10.95 -0.32
N VAL A 236 3.01 -11.25 0.76
CA VAL A 236 1.66 -11.81 0.69
C VAL A 236 0.66 -10.79 1.21
N SER A 237 -0.26 -10.42 0.35
CA SER A 237 -1.37 -9.53 0.64
C SER A 237 -2.55 -10.28 1.24
N HIS A 238 -3.14 -9.70 2.28
CA HIS A 238 -4.27 -10.20 3.07
C HIS A 238 -3.93 -11.30 4.09
N ALA A 239 -3.46 -12.46 3.63
CA ALA A 239 -3.08 -13.60 4.47
C ALA A 239 -4.16 -14.01 5.51
N PHE A 240 -5.43 -14.10 5.09
CA PHE A 240 -6.58 -14.31 6.00
C PHE A 240 -6.51 -15.60 6.84
N ALA A 241 -5.77 -16.61 6.37
CA ALA A 241 -5.46 -17.80 7.15
C ALA A 241 -4.84 -17.47 8.52
N LEU A 242 -3.99 -16.45 8.63
CA LEU A 242 -3.32 -16.08 9.89
C LEU A 242 -4.30 -15.62 10.98
N ALA A 243 -5.50 -15.18 10.60
CA ALA A 243 -6.58 -14.80 11.53
C ALA A 243 -7.51 -15.97 11.89
N THR A 244 -7.43 -17.10 11.17
CA THR A 244 -8.47 -18.13 11.16
C THR A 244 -8.00 -19.55 11.45
N VAL A 245 -6.69 -19.77 11.58
CA VAL A 245 -6.12 -21.06 12.02
C VAL A 245 -5.94 -21.12 13.54
N ASP A 246 -5.70 -22.32 14.06
CA ASP A 246 -5.32 -22.54 15.46
C ASP A 246 -3.89 -22.04 15.76
N ASP A 247 -3.60 -21.81 17.04
CA ASP A 247 -2.33 -21.23 17.51
C ASP A 247 -1.09 -22.01 17.02
N ARG A 248 -1.15 -23.34 16.97
CA ARG A 248 0.00 -24.15 16.53
C ARG A 248 0.27 -23.94 15.05
N THR A 249 -0.77 -23.96 14.21
CA THR A 249 -0.62 -23.69 12.78
C THR A 249 -0.16 -22.26 12.54
N LEU A 250 -0.69 -21.30 13.31
CA LEU A 250 -0.27 -19.90 13.26
C LEU A 250 1.23 -19.76 13.56
N ASP A 251 1.71 -20.31 14.68
CA ASP A 251 3.11 -20.16 15.09
C ASP A 251 4.09 -20.78 14.08
N LEU A 252 3.75 -21.94 13.52
CA LEU A 252 4.55 -22.57 12.47
C LEU A 252 4.58 -21.73 11.19
N THR A 253 3.44 -21.18 10.79
CA THR A 253 3.35 -20.34 9.59
C THR A 253 4.12 -19.04 9.78
N ILE A 254 4.05 -18.43 10.97
CA ILE A 254 4.83 -17.23 11.32
C ILE A 254 6.32 -17.50 11.24
N ALA A 255 6.79 -18.64 11.75
CA ALA A 255 8.20 -19.02 11.69
C ALA A 255 8.68 -19.14 10.24
N ASP A 256 7.93 -19.84 9.38
CA ASP A 256 8.29 -20.01 7.97
C ASP A 256 8.34 -18.67 7.21
N LEU A 257 7.35 -17.79 7.45
CA LEU A 257 7.30 -16.45 6.85
C LEU A 257 8.47 -15.56 7.30
N ARG A 258 8.80 -15.60 8.60
CA ARG A 258 9.94 -14.85 9.17
C ARG A 258 11.26 -15.33 8.58
N ASP A 259 11.48 -16.65 8.55
CA ASP A 259 12.75 -17.24 8.11
C ASP A 259 12.98 -17.02 6.60
N ALA A 260 11.90 -16.93 5.82
CA ALA A 260 11.94 -16.57 4.41
C ALA A 260 11.90 -15.05 4.14
N ASP A 261 11.80 -14.20 5.16
CA ASP A 261 11.62 -12.74 5.06
C ASP A 261 10.48 -12.33 4.09
N VAL A 262 9.34 -13.01 4.20
CA VAL A 262 8.11 -12.70 3.47
C VAL A 262 7.34 -11.62 4.23
N ALA A 263 7.05 -10.49 3.58
CA ALA A 263 6.24 -9.44 4.18
C ALA A 263 4.75 -9.77 4.11
N ILE A 264 3.99 -9.33 5.11
CA ILE A 264 2.54 -9.51 5.16
C ILE A 264 1.84 -8.15 5.14
N LEU A 265 0.91 -8.00 4.21
CA LEU A 265 0.06 -6.82 4.10
C LEU A 265 -1.31 -7.08 4.73
N THR A 266 -1.78 -6.14 5.53
CA THR A 266 -3.17 -6.08 6.00
C THR A 266 -3.90 -4.83 5.50
N SER A 267 -5.09 -5.02 4.92
CA SER A 267 -6.00 -3.92 4.65
C SER A 267 -6.92 -3.62 5.84
N ALA A 268 -6.73 -4.27 6.99
CA ALA A 268 -7.69 -4.32 8.09
C ALA A 268 -9.14 -4.57 7.62
N PRO A 269 -9.38 -5.61 6.78
CA PRO A 269 -10.67 -5.81 6.10
C PRO A 269 -11.71 -6.32 7.07
N GLY A 270 -12.99 -5.96 6.87
CA GLY A 270 -14.12 -6.32 7.74
C GLY A 270 -14.18 -7.82 8.10
N THR A 271 -14.95 -8.16 9.13
CA THR A 271 -15.37 -9.55 9.47
C THR A 271 -14.24 -10.57 9.73
N GLY A 272 -13.76 -10.70 10.97
CA GLY A 272 -12.99 -11.88 11.42
C GLY A 272 -11.58 -12.10 10.81
N TYR A 273 -11.22 -11.37 9.76
CA TYR A 273 -9.97 -11.56 9.00
C TYR A 273 -8.87 -10.55 9.33
N LEU A 274 -8.97 -9.85 10.48
CA LEU A 274 -7.84 -9.06 10.93
C LEU A 274 -6.74 -10.00 11.41
N ILE A 275 -5.63 -10.06 10.68
CA ILE A 275 -4.45 -10.83 11.07
C ILE A 275 -3.87 -10.34 12.41
N PRO A 276 -3.19 -11.19 13.19
CA PRO A 276 -2.65 -10.83 14.50
C PRO A 276 -1.39 -9.97 14.36
N VAL A 277 -1.56 -8.71 13.94
CA VAL A 277 -0.49 -7.75 13.60
C VAL A 277 0.58 -7.65 14.68
N VAL A 278 0.19 -7.54 15.96
CA VAL A 278 1.14 -7.42 17.08
C VAL A 278 2.00 -8.67 17.19
N LYS A 279 1.38 -9.86 17.20
CA LYS A 279 2.08 -11.15 17.28
C LYS A 279 3.05 -11.35 16.12
N LEU A 280 2.64 -10.98 14.90
CA LEU A 280 3.49 -11.06 13.70
C LEU A 280 4.73 -10.17 13.84
N ARG A 281 4.54 -8.91 14.26
CA ARG A 281 5.66 -7.96 14.45
C ARG A 281 6.60 -8.39 15.57
N GLU A 282 6.07 -8.84 16.70
CA GLU A 282 6.87 -9.36 17.82
C GLU A 282 7.68 -10.59 17.42
N ALA A 283 7.17 -11.41 16.50
CA ALA A 283 7.88 -12.54 15.92
C ALA A 283 8.92 -12.14 14.86
N GLY A 284 9.00 -10.87 14.46
CA GLY A 284 9.95 -10.37 13.46
C GLY A 284 9.49 -10.47 12.00
N VAL A 285 8.20 -10.75 11.75
CA VAL A 285 7.64 -10.67 10.39
C VAL A 285 7.43 -9.20 10.01
N ARG A 286 7.84 -8.81 8.80
CA ARG A 286 7.53 -7.48 8.26
C ARG A 286 6.05 -7.39 7.99
N VAL A 287 5.36 -6.50 8.69
CA VAL A 287 3.92 -6.24 8.49
C VAL A 287 3.71 -4.79 8.12
N PHE A 288 2.84 -4.54 7.15
CA PHE A 288 2.47 -3.19 6.72
C PHE A 288 1.00 -3.15 6.29
N ALA A 289 0.50 -1.95 6.00
CA ALA A 289 -0.89 -1.71 5.68
C ALA A 289 -1.08 -1.00 4.34
N GLY A 290 -2.27 -1.14 3.79
CA GLY A 290 -2.69 -0.50 2.55
C GLY A 290 -4.21 -0.33 2.49
N SER A 291 -4.67 0.50 1.56
CA SER A 291 -6.10 0.79 1.43
C SER A 291 -6.91 -0.35 0.86
N ASP A 292 -6.30 -1.16 0.00
CA ASP A 292 -6.99 -2.13 -0.86
C ASP A 292 -7.94 -1.42 -1.81
N ASN A 293 -9.06 -2.05 -2.14
CA ASN A 293 -10.12 -1.46 -2.93
C ASN A 293 -10.70 -0.18 -2.30
N VAL A 294 -10.84 0.87 -3.11
CA VAL A 294 -11.46 2.15 -2.72
C VAL A 294 -12.56 2.54 -3.69
N ARG A 295 -13.79 2.49 -3.19
CA ARG A 295 -15.02 2.82 -3.93
C ARG A 295 -15.08 2.15 -5.31
N ASP A 296 -15.14 0.84 -5.34
CA ASP A 296 -15.24 0.04 -6.57
C ASP A 296 -16.27 -1.10 -6.40
N ALA A 297 -16.26 -2.07 -7.32
CA ALA A 297 -17.13 -3.25 -7.26
C ALA A 297 -16.79 -4.21 -6.10
N TRP A 298 -15.59 -4.10 -5.54
CA TRP A 298 -15.10 -4.93 -4.44
C TRP A 298 -15.45 -4.36 -3.08
N SER A 299 -15.24 -3.06 -2.92
CA SER A 299 -15.45 -2.35 -1.66
C SER A 299 -16.09 -0.97 -1.89
N PRO A 300 -17.23 -0.67 -1.23
CA PRO A 300 -17.78 0.68 -1.23
C PRO A 300 -17.03 1.63 -0.27
N PHE A 301 -16.14 1.09 0.55
CA PHE A 301 -15.41 1.83 1.58
C PHE A 301 -14.08 2.36 1.05
N GLY A 302 -13.34 3.03 1.94
CA GLY A 302 -12.05 3.63 1.63
C GLY A 302 -12.17 5.09 1.21
N ASN A 303 -11.21 5.88 1.65
CA ASN A 303 -11.11 7.30 1.37
C ASN A 303 -9.71 7.72 0.91
N GLY A 304 -8.77 6.78 0.78
CA GLY A 304 -7.37 7.04 0.47
C GLY A 304 -6.61 7.82 1.53
N ASP A 305 -7.07 7.76 2.79
CA ASP A 305 -6.43 8.40 3.92
C ASP A 305 -5.72 7.35 4.78
N MET A 306 -4.39 7.35 4.75
CA MET A 306 -3.59 6.41 5.51
C MET A 306 -3.60 6.68 7.03
N LEU A 307 -3.98 7.87 7.50
CA LEU A 307 -4.32 8.08 8.93
C LEU A 307 -5.63 7.36 9.29
N GLU A 308 -6.62 7.36 8.38
CA GLU A 308 -7.84 6.57 8.59
C GLU A 308 -7.54 5.07 8.58
N ARG A 309 -6.65 4.60 7.68
CA ARG A 309 -6.22 3.20 7.68
C ARG A 309 -5.50 2.82 8.98
N ALA A 310 -4.57 3.65 9.46
CA ALA A 310 -3.90 3.44 10.73
C ALA A 310 -4.89 3.38 11.89
N MET A 311 -5.88 4.27 11.90
CA MET A 311 -6.94 4.26 12.91
C MET A 311 -7.77 2.97 12.84
N LEU A 312 -8.16 2.51 11.65
CA LEU A 312 -8.91 1.26 11.48
C LEU A 312 -8.11 0.05 11.98
N VAL A 313 -6.80 0.01 11.71
CA VAL A 313 -5.92 -1.02 12.27
C VAL A 313 -5.92 -0.95 13.79
N ALA A 314 -5.63 0.22 14.38
CA ALA A 314 -5.56 0.39 15.83
C ALA A 314 -6.87 0.00 16.52
N TYR A 315 -7.98 0.53 16.02
CA TYR A 315 -9.32 0.28 16.55
C TYR A 315 -9.64 -1.21 16.58
N ARG A 316 -9.35 -1.92 15.47
CA ARG A 316 -9.73 -3.33 15.34
C ARG A 316 -8.76 -4.30 15.98
N ALA A 317 -7.48 -3.96 16.05
CA ALA A 317 -6.49 -4.71 16.81
C ALA A 317 -6.61 -4.45 18.33
N GLY A 318 -7.51 -3.56 18.75
CA GLY A 318 -7.71 -3.24 20.17
C GLY A 318 -6.57 -2.42 20.77
N LEU A 319 -5.81 -1.70 19.95
CA LEU A 319 -4.66 -0.89 20.37
C LEU A 319 -5.18 0.44 20.94
N ARG A 320 -4.97 0.64 22.25
CA ARG A 320 -5.51 1.80 23.00
C ARG A 320 -4.45 2.73 23.58
N THR A 321 -3.22 2.26 23.72
CA THR A 321 -2.09 3.08 24.18
C THR A 321 -1.53 3.88 23.02
N ASP A 322 -0.88 5.01 23.30
CA ASP A 322 -0.18 5.82 22.29
C ASP A 322 0.87 4.99 21.53
N GLU A 323 1.57 4.08 22.22
CA GLU A 323 2.51 3.13 21.62
C GLU A 323 1.83 2.18 20.63
N GLY A 324 0.64 1.66 20.98
CA GLY A 324 -0.14 0.80 20.09
C GLY A 324 -0.70 1.57 18.88
N ILE A 325 -1.09 2.83 19.07
CA ILE A 325 -1.53 3.70 17.96
C ILE A 325 -0.33 4.04 17.06
N ALA A 326 0.84 4.32 17.63
CA ALA A 326 2.08 4.54 16.88
C ALA A 326 2.50 3.30 16.08
N LEU A 327 2.32 2.10 16.62
CA LEU A 327 2.52 0.85 15.88
C LEU A 327 1.61 0.79 14.64
N ALA A 328 0.33 1.13 14.78
CA ALA A 328 -0.62 1.14 13.66
C ALA A 328 -0.31 2.22 12.61
N PHE A 329 0.15 3.40 13.05
CA PHE A 329 0.67 4.45 12.17
C PHE A 329 1.87 3.96 11.37
N ASP A 330 2.83 3.32 12.02
CA ASP A 330 4.05 2.81 11.38
C ASP A 330 3.76 1.83 10.24
N LEU A 331 2.70 1.01 10.36
CA LEU A 331 2.25 0.14 9.26
C LEU A 331 1.86 0.90 7.99
N CYS A 332 1.45 2.16 8.13
CA CYS A 332 1.03 3.06 7.05
C CYS A 332 2.12 4.11 6.70
N ALA A 333 3.31 3.94 7.27
CA ALA A 333 4.41 4.89 7.22
C ALA A 333 5.74 4.12 7.07
N GLY A 334 6.56 4.00 8.12
CA GLY A 334 7.90 3.43 8.07
C GLY A 334 7.93 1.96 7.62
N ALA A 335 7.07 1.11 8.18
CA ALA A 335 7.02 -0.29 7.80
C ALA A 335 6.53 -0.50 6.36
N ALA A 336 5.58 0.32 5.89
CA ALA A 336 5.16 0.31 4.49
C ALA A 336 6.26 0.83 3.56
N ALA A 337 6.96 1.91 3.93
CA ALA A 337 8.10 2.44 3.18
C ALA A 337 9.20 1.37 2.99
N GLN A 338 9.50 0.61 4.05
CA GLN A 338 10.43 -0.51 3.99
C GLN A 338 9.92 -1.63 3.08
N ALA A 339 8.65 -2.02 3.21
CA ALA A 339 8.05 -3.10 2.44
C ALA A 339 8.01 -2.83 0.93
N ILE A 340 7.80 -1.57 0.51
CA ILE A 340 7.79 -1.18 -0.90
C ILE A 340 9.17 -0.76 -1.44
N GLY A 341 10.20 -0.73 -0.60
CA GLY A 341 11.57 -0.37 -1.00
C GLY A 341 11.74 1.13 -1.28
N TYR A 342 11.05 2.00 -0.53
CA TYR A 342 11.04 3.45 -0.76
C TYR A 342 12.41 4.13 -0.56
N GLY A 343 13.29 3.52 0.25
CA GLY A 343 14.61 4.04 0.58
C GLY A 343 14.63 4.78 1.94
N PRO A 344 15.62 5.67 2.17
CA PRO A 344 15.71 6.45 3.41
C PRO A 344 14.43 7.25 3.68
N TYR A 345 13.78 6.93 4.80
CA TYR A 345 12.45 7.41 5.18
C TYR A 345 12.45 7.93 6.61
N GLY A 346 11.50 8.81 6.93
CA GLY A 346 11.32 9.37 8.27
C GLY A 346 11.78 10.81 8.39
N LEU A 347 11.77 11.33 9.61
CA LEU A 347 12.15 12.72 9.92
C LEU A 347 13.60 12.78 10.45
N GLU A 348 14.54 12.25 9.64
CA GLU A 348 15.96 12.14 9.98
C GLU A 348 16.83 12.82 8.91
N ILE A 349 17.99 13.33 9.31
CA ILE A 349 18.94 13.96 8.38
C ILE A 349 19.37 12.93 7.32
N GLY A 350 19.32 13.33 6.05
CA GLY A 350 19.63 12.47 4.90
C GLY A 350 18.45 11.64 4.40
N ALA A 351 17.35 11.55 5.13
CA ALA A 351 16.11 10.98 4.60
C ALA A 351 15.47 11.93 3.58
N ARG A 352 14.65 11.36 2.68
CA ARG A 352 13.86 12.16 1.73
C ARG A 352 12.97 13.14 2.49
N ALA A 353 12.94 14.39 2.05
CA ALA A 353 12.14 15.44 2.65
C ALA A 353 10.66 15.33 2.23
N ASP A 354 10.04 14.24 2.65
CA ASP A 354 8.65 13.88 2.40
C ASP A 354 7.90 13.88 3.73
N PHE A 355 6.99 14.84 3.91
CA PHE A 355 6.28 15.00 5.18
C PHE A 355 4.91 15.66 5.01
N VAL A 356 4.09 15.51 6.04
CA VAL A 356 2.78 16.16 6.15
C VAL A 356 2.75 17.05 7.38
N ALA A 357 2.09 18.20 7.29
CA ALA A 357 1.79 19.05 8.44
C ALA A 357 0.30 18.98 8.78
N VAL A 358 -0.01 18.65 10.03
CA VAL A 358 -1.38 18.40 10.51
C VAL A 358 -1.69 19.19 11.79
N ALA A 359 -2.96 19.58 11.93
CA ALA A 359 -3.46 20.25 13.13
C ALA A 359 -3.74 19.21 14.24
N ALA A 360 -2.68 18.78 14.91
CA ALA A 360 -2.69 17.90 16.07
C ALA A 360 -1.49 18.24 16.99
N GLU A 361 -1.56 17.87 18.26
CA GLU A 361 -0.45 18.01 19.20
C GLU A 361 0.46 16.78 19.23
N THR A 362 -0.09 15.59 18.99
CA THR A 362 0.60 14.29 19.07
C THR A 362 0.29 13.39 17.88
N LEU A 363 1.14 12.38 17.65
CA LEU A 363 0.90 11.35 16.64
C LEU A 363 -0.41 10.59 16.90
N ALA A 364 -0.65 10.21 18.16
CA ALA A 364 -1.85 9.47 18.54
C ALA A 364 -3.13 10.27 18.23
N GLU A 365 -3.14 11.56 18.57
CA GLU A 365 -4.22 12.48 18.21
C GLU A 365 -4.39 12.59 16.69
N ALA A 366 -3.31 12.75 15.93
CA ALA A 366 -3.39 12.82 14.47
C ALA A 366 -4.03 11.56 13.86
N VAL A 367 -3.72 10.37 14.37
CA VAL A 367 -4.36 9.12 13.94
C VAL A 367 -5.81 9.05 14.38
N VAL A 368 -6.13 9.47 15.61
CA VAL A 368 -7.50 9.38 16.15
C VAL A 368 -8.44 10.39 15.50
N ASP A 369 -7.99 11.60 15.19
CA ASP A 369 -8.81 12.68 14.64
C ASP A 369 -8.79 12.70 13.11
N ARG A 370 -7.69 12.23 12.50
CA ARG A 370 -7.44 12.25 11.04
C ARG A 370 -7.66 13.66 10.47
N PRO A 371 -6.97 14.69 11.00
CA PRO A 371 -7.15 16.05 10.51
C PRO A 371 -6.78 16.14 9.02
N MET A 372 -7.39 17.10 8.34
CA MET A 372 -6.99 17.48 6.99
C MET A 372 -5.51 17.88 6.98
N ARG A 373 -4.80 17.49 5.92
CA ARG A 373 -3.39 17.87 5.75
C ARG A 373 -3.34 19.32 5.33
N ALA A 374 -2.82 20.17 6.23
CA ALA A 374 -2.63 21.58 5.96
C ALA A 374 -1.55 21.79 4.88
N LEU A 375 -0.53 20.94 4.90
CA LEU A 375 0.55 20.92 3.93
C LEU A 375 1.01 19.50 3.67
N VAL A 376 1.33 19.19 2.42
CA VAL A 376 2.08 17.99 2.02
C VAL A 376 3.30 18.44 1.24
N VAL A 377 4.45 17.89 1.61
CA VAL A 377 5.75 18.16 0.99
C VAL A 377 6.31 16.84 0.45
N LYS A 378 6.74 16.84 -0.82
CA LYS A 378 7.45 15.74 -1.50
C LYS A 378 8.77 16.27 -2.05
N GLY A 379 9.88 15.66 -1.66
CA GLY A 379 11.24 16.05 -2.09
C GLY A 379 11.53 17.52 -1.79
N GLY A 380 11.04 18.04 -0.66
CA GLY A 380 11.18 19.44 -0.29
C GLY A 380 10.28 20.44 -1.01
N ARG A 381 9.39 19.98 -1.90
CA ARG A 381 8.43 20.83 -2.62
C ARG A 381 7.04 20.63 -2.06
N VAL A 382 6.31 21.72 -1.87
CA VAL A 382 4.89 21.64 -1.52
C VAL A 382 4.11 21.07 -2.69
N THR A 383 3.36 19.99 -2.45
CA THR A 383 2.56 19.29 -3.47
C THR A 383 1.06 19.31 -3.17
N ALA A 384 0.67 19.57 -1.91
CA ALA A 384 -0.72 19.83 -1.56
C ALA A 384 -0.84 20.84 -0.41
N ARG A 385 -1.94 21.60 -0.42
CA ARG A 385 -2.35 22.55 0.62
C ARG A 385 -3.82 22.35 0.93
N ASP A 386 -4.17 22.39 2.21
CA ASP A 386 -5.56 22.35 2.69
C ASP A 386 -6.41 21.25 2.02
N GLY A 387 -5.84 20.05 1.88
CA GLY A 387 -6.53 18.90 1.28
C GLY A 387 -6.70 18.95 -0.24
N ALA A 388 -5.90 19.74 -0.96
CA ALA A 388 -5.88 19.77 -2.42
C ALA A 388 -4.45 19.84 -3.00
N VAL A 389 -4.21 19.12 -4.09
CA VAL A 389 -2.95 19.18 -4.85
C VAL A 389 -2.78 20.56 -5.49
N VAL A 390 -1.55 21.10 -5.51
CA VAL A 390 -1.23 22.45 -6.03
C VAL A 390 -0.52 22.49 -7.37
#